data_AF-A0AA40EUB1-F1
#
_entry.id   AF-A0AA40EUB1-F1
#
_cell.length_a   1.000
_cell.length_b   1.000
_cell.length_c   1.000
_cell.angle_alpha   90.00
_cell.angle_beta   90.00
_cell.angle_gamma   90.00
#
_symmetry.space_group_name_H-M   'P 1'
#
loop_
_entity.id
_entity.type
_entity.pdbx_description
1 polymer ?
#
loop_
_entity_poly.entity_id
_entity_poly.type
_entity_poly.pdbx_seq_one_letter_code
_entity_poly.pdbx_strand_id
1 'polypeptide(L)'
;VYTCTGTKWSNTCEVLQVGIDGVCHQLPEPYFESIGSAGPDRGAICRVFDGTALPSPCKGTGISMLAYLGDDNLYDSDEDGDAGHQTCWISCHQCNNCI
;
A
#
# COMPACT_ATOMS: atom_id res chain seq x y z
N VAL A 1 2.82 -0.85 8.57
CA VAL A 1 1.93 -1.47 7.55
C VAL A 1 2.28 -2.92 7.43
N TYR A 2 1.35 -3.83 7.70
CA TYR A 2 1.55 -5.26 7.46
C TYR A 2 1.35 -5.54 5.97
N THR A 3 2.37 -6.08 5.30
CA THR A 3 2.41 -6.24 3.85
C THR A 3 2.86 -7.65 3.51
N CYS A 4 2.18 -8.27 2.55
CA CYS A 4 2.43 -9.63 2.10
C CYS A 4 2.57 -9.66 0.57
N THR A 5 3.48 -10.48 0.05
CA THR A 5 3.64 -10.62 -1.41
C THR A 5 2.52 -11.43 -2.07
N GLY A 6 1.74 -12.20 -1.29
CA GLY A 6 0.56 -12.93 -1.76
C GLY A 6 -0.74 -12.33 -1.26
N THR A 7 -1.85 -12.69 -1.92
CA THR A 7 -3.21 -12.37 -1.47
C THR A 7 -3.56 -13.17 -0.22
N LYS A 8 -4.64 -12.78 0.46
CA LYS A 8 -5.17 -13.41 1.68
C LYS A 8 -4.09 -13.56 2.76
N TRP A 9 -3.24 -12.55 2.88
CA TRP A 9 -2.18 -12.47 3.89
C TRP A 9 -1.18 -13.62 3.79
N SER A 10 -0.76 -13.98 2.57
CA SER A 10 0.08 -15.16 2.28
C SER A 10 1.45 -14.81 1.67
N ASN A 11 2.28 -15.84 1.45
CA ASN A 11 3.68 -15.75 1.00
C ASN A 11 4.59 -15.01 1.98
N THR A 12 5.45 -14.12 1.49
CA THR A 12 6.40 -13.39 2.33
C THR A 12 5.70 -12.20 2.93
N CYS A 13 5.67 -12.09 4.25
CA CYS A 13 4.99 -11.02 4.97
C CYS A 13 5.91 -10.31 5.96
N GLU A 14 5.76 -9.00 6.08
CA GLU A 14 6.51 -8.16 7.02
C GLU A 14 5.72 -6.92 7.43
N VAL A 15 6.08 -6.34 8.58
CA VAL A 15 5.62 -5.01 8.96
C VAL A 15 6.60 -3.96 8.44
N LEU A 16 6.23 -3.28 7.35
CA LEU A 16 6.98 -2.16 6.81
C LEU A 16 6.77 -0.90 7.66
N GLN A 17 7.89 -0.26 8.02
CA GLN A 17 7.93 0.97 8.81
C GLN A 17 7.79 2.20 7.90
N VAL A 18 6.56 2.53 7.55
CA VAL A 18 6.22 3.65 6.64
C VAL A 18 5.94 4.97 7.39
N GLY A 19 5.64 4.92 8.69
CA GLY A 19 5.21 6.10 9.44
C GLY A 19 3.78 6.53 9.09
N ILE A 20 3.38 7.73 9.56
CA ILE A 20 2.03 8.33 9.38
C ILE A 20 2.10 9.84 9.08
N ASP A 21 3.27 10.33 8.68
CA ASP A 21 3.58 11.73 8.42
C ASP A 21 3.33 12.16 6.96
N GLY A 22 2.88 11.23 6.11
CA GLY A 22 2.65 11.45 4.69
C GLY A 22 3.90 11.35 3.82
N VAL A 23 5.06 11.01 4.39
CA VAL A 23 6.27 10.79 3.60
C VAL A 23 6.05 9.62 2.64
N CYS A 24 6.55 9.78 1.42
CA CYS A 24 6.46 8.76 0.39
C CYS A 24 7.65 7.80 0.51
N HIS A 25 7.37 6.52 0.67
CA HIS A 25 8.36 5.47 0.82
C HIS A 25 8.31 4.54 -0.39
N GLN A 26 9.48 4.25 -0.96
CA GLN A 26 9.59 3.18 -1.94
C GLN A 26 9.44 1.84 -1.22
N LEU A 27 8.66 0.92 -1.80
CA LEU A 27 8.63 -0.44 -1.30
C LEU A 27 9.99 -1.10 -1.54
N PRO A 28 10.58 -1.76 -0.54
CA PRO A 28 11.78 -2.56 -0.74
C PRO A 28 11.42 -3.88 -1.45
N GLU A 29 12.41 -4.53 -2.05
CA GLU A 29 12.30 -5.94 -2.44
C GLU A 29 12.00 -6.80 -1.19
N PRO A 30 11.13 -7.83 -1.28
CA PRO A 30 10.46 -8.35 -2.47
C PRO A 30 9.07 -7.73 -2.74
N TYR A 31 8.74 -6.58 -2.16
CA TYR A 31 7.39 -6.00 -2.22
C TYR A 31 7.19 -5.01 -3.38
N PHE A 32 8.28 -4.51 -3.97
CA PHE A 32 8.23 -3.65 -5.14
C PHE A 32 7.53 -4.38 -6.29
N GLU A 33 6.44 -3.80 -6.82
CA GLU A 33 5.61 -4.39 -7.90
C GLU A 33 5.13 -5.82 -7.59
N SER A 34 4.96 -6.17 -6.31
CA SER A 34 4.66 -7.55 -5.93
C SER A 34 3.91 -7.67 -4.59
N ILE A 35 3.09 -6.70 -4.20
CA ILE A 35 2.24 -6.84 -3.00
C ILE A 35 0.93 -7.53 -3.37
N GLY A 36 0.53 -8.57 -2.64
CA GLY A 36 -0.77 -9.23 -2.83
C GLY A 36 -1.80 -8.86 -1.77
N SER A 37 -1.35 -8.45 -0.58
CA SER A 37 -2.22 -7.93 0.47
C SER A 37 -1.46 -6.96 1.38
N ALA A 38 -2.15 -5.94 1.87
CA ALA A 38 -1.55 -4.96 2.77
C ALA A 38 -2.59 -4.27 3.67
N GLY A 39 -2.21 -4.02 4.92
CA GLY A 39 -3.06 -3.36 5.90
C GLY A 39 -2.30 -2.41 6.81
N PRO A 40 -2.72 -1.13 6.93
CA PRO A 40 -2.18 -0.23 7.93
C PRO A 40 -2.64 -0.58 9.35
N ASP A 41 -1.91 -0.05 10.32
CA ASP A 41 -2.32 -0.07 11.72
C ASP A 41 -3.59 0.76 11.93
N ARG A 42 -4.32 0.49 13.02
CA ARG A 42 -5.49 1.29 13.40
C ARG A 42 -5.12 2.77 13.50
N GLY A 43 -5.97 3.64 12.95
CA GLY A 43 -5.77 5.08 13.01
C GLY A 43 -4.83 5.61 11.93
N ALA A 44 -4.47 4.79 10.94
CA ALA A 44 -3.74 5.21 9.75
C ALA A 44 -4.52 4.88 8.47
N ILE A 45 -4.34 5.72 7.47
CA ILE A 45 -4.77 5.43 6.10
C ILE A 45 -3.53 5.49 5.22
N CYS A 46 -3.35 4.48 4.38
CA CYS A 46 -2.25 4.43 3.44
C CYS A 46 -2.77 4.46 2.02
N ARG A 47 -1.99 5.04 1.13
CA ARG A 47 -2.24 5.03 -0.29
C ARG A 47 -1.03 4.47 -0.99
N VAL A 48 -1.29 3.59 -1.94
CA VAL A 48 -0.25 2.97 -2.78
C VAL A 48 -0.24 3.63 -4.14
N PHE A 49 0.94 3.70 -4.74
CA PHE A 49 1.20 4.39 -5.99
C PHE A 49 2.11 3.57 -6.88
N ASP A 50 1.93 3.73 -8.19
CA ASP A 50 2.75 3.10 -9.20
C ASP A 50 4.11 3.81 -9.40
N GLY A 51 4.93 3.25 -10.28
CA GLY A 51 6.20 3.85 -10.69
C GLY A 51 6.06 5.04 -11.67
N THR A 52 4.85 5.34 -12.16
CA THR A 52 4.63 6.36 -13.20
C THR A 52 4.60 7.78 -12.65
N ALA A 53 4.41 7.95 -11.33
CA ALA A 53 4.37 9.25 -10.65
C ALA A 53 5.72 10.01 -10.56
N LEU A 54 6.78 9.58 -11.24
CA LEU A 54 8.07 10.31 -11.25
C LEU A 54 7.96 11.64 -12.02
N PRO A 55 8.59 12.75 -11.55
CA PRO A 55 9.61 12.84 -10.49
C PRO A 55 9.06 13.09 -9.06
N SER A 56 7.74 13.04 -8.85
CA SER A 56 7.13 13.26 -7.54
C SER A 56 6.33 12.04 -7.13
N PRO A 57 7.02 10.99 -6.61
CA PRO A 57 6.34 9.78 -6.17
C PRO A 57 5.28 10.14 -5.12
N CYS A 58 4.18 9.41 -5.12
CA CYS A 58 3.00 9.67 -4.30
C CYS A 58 2.21 10.97 -4.60
N LYS A 59 2.34 11.57 -5.80
CA LYS A 59 1.40 12.60 -6.26
C LYS A 59 0.20 11.98 -6.98
N GLY A 60 -0.98 12.54 -6.75
CA GLY A 60 -2.23 12.12 -7.39
C GLY A 60 -3.12 11.28 -6.49
N THR A 61 -4.05 10.55 -7.09
CA THR A 61 -5.05 9.72 -6.39
C THR A 61 -4.53 8.34 -5.98
N GLY A 62 -3.29 7.98 -6.34
CA GLY A 62 -2.79 6.61 -6.14
C GLY A 62 -3.59 5.58 -6.95
N ILE A 63 -3.22 4.31 -6.77
CA ILE A 63 -3.87 3.16 -7.44
C ILE A 63 -4.73 2.33 -6.50
N SER A 64 -4.52 2.45 -5.18
CA SER A 64 -5.42 1.88 -4.16
C SER A 64 -5.26 2.61 -2.83
N MET A 65 -6.34 2.62 -2.03
CA MET A 65 -6.39 3.18 -0.69
C MET A 65 -6.62 2.06 0.32
N LEU A 66 -5.72 1.97 1.29
CA LEU A 66 -5.73 0.98 2.36
C LEU A 66 -6.17 1.67 3.65
N ALA A 67 -7.35 1.30 4.14
CA ALA A 67 -7.83 1.67 5.47
C ALA A 67 -7.59 0.52 6.46
N TYR A 68 -8.03 0.68 7.71
CA TYR A 68 -7.94 -0.37 8.71
C TYR A 68 -8.62 -1.68 8.22
N LEU A 69 -8.06 -2.83 8.62
CA LEU A 69 -8.23 -4.17 8.02
C LEU A 69 -7.49 -4.38 6.69
N GLY A 70 -7.19 -3.31 5.96
CA GLY A 70 -6.44 -3.38 4.72
C GLY A 70 -7.22 -4.00 3.56
N ASP A 71 -6.47 -4.39 2.55
CA ASP A 71 -6.95 -5.12 1.39
C ASP A 71 -6.25 -6.48 1.36
N ASP A 72 -7.03 -7.55 1.36
CA ASP A 72 -6.52 -8.92 1.30
C ASP A 72 -6.29 -9.40 -0.15
N ASN A 73 -6.67 -8.62 -1.17
CA ASN A 73 -6.48 -8.98 -2.57
C ASN A 73 -6.22 -7.76 -3.46
N LEU A 74 -4.99 -7.27 -3.43
CA LEU A 74 -4.56 -6.15 -4.27
C LEU A 74 -4.40 -6.50 -5.76
N TYR A 75 -4.57 -7.76 -6.14
CA TYR A 75 -4.57 -8.17 -7.55
C TYR A 75 -5.91 -7.90 -8.24
N ASP A 76 -6.96 -7.62 -7.47
CA ASP A 76 -8.33 -7.41 -7.94
C ASP A 76 -8.98 -6.28 -7.15
N SER A 77 -8.28 -5.14 -7.05
CA SER A 77 -8.79 -3.99 -6.31
C SER A 77 -9.95 -3.32 -7.08
N ASP A 78 -11.02 -2.98 -6.37
CA ASP A 78 -12.33 -2.56 -6.91
C ASP A 78 -12.29 -1.35 -7.87
N GLU A 79 -11.23 -0.53 -7.86
CA GLU A 79 -11.15 0.70 -8.65
C GLU A 79 -10.20 0.62 -9.85
N ASP A 80 -9.13 -0.20 -9.85
CA ASP A 80 -8.12 -0.20 -10.91
C ASP A 80 -7.32 -1.52 -11.01
N GLY A 81 -8.00 -2.67 -11.05
CA GLY A 81 -7.37 -3.95 -11.37
C GLY A 81 -6.18 -4.31 -10.46
N ASP A 82 -5.15 -4.91 -11.06
CA ASP A 82 -3.99 -5.48 -10.35
C ASP A 82 -3.04 -4.40 -9.82
N ALA A 83 -3.49 -3.66 -8.79
CA ALA A 83 -2.71 -2.65 -8.09
C ALA A 83 -1.47 -3.26 -7.41
N GLY A 84 -1.56 -4.54 -7.03
CA GLY A 84 -0.52 -5.29 -6.36
C GLY A 84 0.78 -5.35 -7.18
N HIS A 85 0.68 -5.73 -8.45
CA HIS A 85 1.82 -5.78 -9.37
C HIS A 85 2.25 -4.43 -9.93
N GLN A 86 1.52 -3.36 -9.61
CA GLN A 86 1.86 -2.00 -10.04
C GLN A 86 2.46 -1.18 -8.90
N THR A 87 2.32 -1.61 -7.64
CA THR A 87 2.70 -0.79 -6.49
C THR A 87 4.21 -0.68 -6.33
N CYS A 88 4.73 0.53 -6.46
CA CYS A 88 6.14 0.84 -6.22
C CYS A 88 6.35 1.67 -4.94
N TRP A 89 5.34 2.45 -4.55
CA TRP A 89 5.44 3.42 -3.46
C TRP A 89 4.23 3.37 -2.54
N ILE A 90 4.43 3.76 -1.29
CA ILE A 90 3.40 3.86 -0.28
C ILE A 90 3.58 5.14 0.54
N SER A 91 2.48 5.81 0.86
CA SER A 91 2.46 6.92 1.81
C SER A 91 1.30 6.72 2.77
N CYS A 92 1.53 7.01 4.05
CA CYS A 92 0.57 6.81 5.11
C CYS A 92 0.37 8.09 5.90
N HIS A 93 -0.88 8.36 6.27
CA HIS A 93 -1.27 9.51 7.06
C HIS A 93 -2.02 9.07 8.31
N GLN A 94 -1.88 9.86 9.38
CA GLN A 94 -2.74 9.73 10.54
C GLN A 94 -4.20 9.95 10.14
N CYS A 95 -5.06 9.00 10.47
CA CYS A 95 -6.50 9.12 10.31
C CYS A 95 -7.25 8.67 11.56
N ASN A 96 -7.66 9.65 12.37
CA ASN A 96 -8.33 9.38 13.64
C ASN A 96 -9.75 8.80 13.49
N ASN A 97 -10.34 8.85 12.28
CA ASN A 97 -11.72 8.42 12.00
C ASN A 97 -11.85 7.46 10.80
N CYS A 98 -10.74 6.88 10.30
CA CYS A 98 -10.79 5.85 9.26
C CYS A 98 -10.99 4.50 9.95
N ILE A 99 -12.22 3.96 9.88
CA ILE A 99 -12.63 2.68 10.48
C ILE A 99 -12.94 1.71 9.36
#